data_AF-A0A949EMD2-F1
#
_entry.id   AF-A0A949EMD2-F1
#
_cell.length_a   1.000
_cell.length_b   1.000
_cell.length_c   1.000
_cell.angle_alpha   90.00
_cell.angle_beta   90.00
_cell.angle_gamma   90.00
#
_symmetry.space_group_name_H-M   'P 1'
#
loop_
_entity.id
_entity.type
_entity.pdbx_description
1 polymer ?
#
loop_
_entity_poly.entity_id
_entity_poly.type
_entity_poly.pdbx_seq_one_letter_code
_entity_poly.pdbx_strand_id
1 'polypeptide(L)'
;GVVIVEPGILGKQFFYINGIQIYSYYKDFPELAIGDEISIKGIISQSRGEKRIKTKTREDIRILNRGLAIEPVSLLTSDVNRQELVARLVRIKGQVIEKTGQRIFVDPVKSDEVGISPEAKLFNRVDDDTGEIIVYIKQYTLIDKSRIKEGDQVEITGILSQNNDELWLLPRSNQDIQVIQNQKIEEVESLNYQILASSAELRDFNKLAPYFIISAIILAIIFIILLFLYKRS
;
A
#
# COMPACT_ATOMS: atom_id res chain seq x y z
N GLY A 1 -18.35 -19.14 10.57
CA GLY A 1 -17.16 -18.55 9.93
C GLY A 1 -17.51 -17.15 9.44
N VAL A 2 -16.55 -16.22 9.41
CA VAL A 2 -16.82 -14.81 9.12
C VAL A 2 -16.56 -14.49 7.65
N VAL A 3 -17.50 -13.82 7.00
CA VAL A 3 -17.40 -13.34 5.61
C VAL A 3 -16.28 -12.32 5.49
N ILE A 4 -15.29 -12.61 4.64
CA ILE A 4 -14.15 -11.73 4.38
C ILE A 4 -14.21 -11.07 3.00
N VAL A 5 -15.10 -11.54 2.14
CA VAL A 5 -15.46 -10.92 0.86
C VAL A 5 -16.86 -11.35 0.46
N GLU A 6 -17.61 -10.44 -0.12
CA GLU A 6 -19.01 -10.65 -0.52
C GLU A 6 -19.12 -11.47 -1.82
N PRO A 7 -20.24 -12.20 -2.01
CA PRO A 7 -20.56 -12.78 -3.31
C PRO A 7 -20.57 -11.74 -4.43
N GLY A 8 -20.03 -12.10 -5.59
CA GLY A 8 -20.00 -11.22 -6.76
C GLY A 8 -18.76 -10.35 -6.90
N ILE A 9 -17.99 -10.12 -5.82
CA ILE A 9 -16.79 -9.26 -5.85
C ILE A 9 -15.61 -9.96 -6.53
N LEU A 10 -15.21 -11.15 -6.06
CA LEU A 10 -14.11 -11.92 -6.67
C LEU A 10 -14.60 -12.93 -7.73
N GLY A 11 -15.90 -13.18 -7.75
CA GLY A 11 -16.56 -14.07 -8.69
C GLY A 11 -18.05 -14.19 -8.41
N LYS A 12 -18.84 -14.55 -9.42
CA LYS A 12 -20.30 -14.66 -9.29
C LYS A 12 -20.77 -15.91 -8.55
N GLN A 13 -19.95 -16.96 -8.54
CA GLN A 13 -20.31 -18.29 -8.01
C GLN A 13 -19.66 -18.62 -6.67
N PHE A 14 -18.85 -17.72 -6.12
CA PHE A 14 -18.18 -17.97 -4.86
C PHE A 14 -17.93 -16.69 -4.09
N PHE A 15 -17.70 -16.89 -2.81
CA PHE A 15 -17.17 -15.89 -1.89
C PHE A 15 -16.26 -16.59 -0.88
N TYR A 16 -15.69 -15.85 0.07
CA TYR A 16 -14.84 -16.43 1.10
C TYR A 16 -15.33 -16.10 2.49
N ILE A 17 -15.21 -17.09 3.37
CA ILE A 17 -15.10 -16.89 4.80
C ILE A 17 -13.66 -17.18 5.23
N ASN A 18 -13.25 -16.69 6.41
CA ASN A 18 -11.90 -16.90 6.93
C ASN A 18 -11.48 -18.39 6.92
N GLY A 19 -10.60 -18.74 5.98
CA GLY A 19 -9.99 -20.06 5.81
C GLY A 19 -10.67 -21.01 4.81
N ILE A 20 -11.78 -20.64 4.15
CA ILE A 20 -12.41 -21.52 3.15
C ILE A 20 -13.26 -20.78 2.11
N GLN A 21 -13.21 -21.26 0.86
CA GLN A 21 -14.05 -20.76 -0.23
C GLN A 21 -15.45 -21.37 -0.15
N ILE A 22 -16.48 -20.56 -0.33
CA ILE A 22 -17.87 -21.00 -0.40
C ILE A 22 -18.33 -20.87 -1.83
N TYR A 23 -18.78 -21.98 -2.43
CA TYR A 23 -19.16 -22.06 -3.83
C TYR A 23 -20.62 -22.47 -3.98
N SER A 24 -21.36 -21.79 -4.85
CA SER A 24 -22.69 -22.19 -5.30
C SER A 24 -22.74 -22.17 -6.82
N TYR A 25 -23.11 -23.31 -7.41
CA TYR A 25 -23.30 -23.40 -8.86
C TYR A 25 -24.42 -22.45 -9.33
N TYR A 26 -25.53 -22.43 -8.58
CA TYR A 26 -26.72 -21.63 -8.85
C TYR A 26 -26.58 -20.16 -8.42
N LYS A 27 -25.50 -19.80 -7.72
CA LYS A 27 -25.25 -18.43 -7.21
C LYS A 27 -26.34 -17.95 -6.25
N ASP A 28 -27.11 -18.88 -5.68
CA ASP A 28 -28.17 -18.58 -4.73
C ASP A 28 -27.57 -18.39 -3.35
N PHE A 29 -27.08 -17.18 -3.12
CA PHE A 29 -26.57 -16.72 -1.83
C PHE A 29 -27.60 -15.78 -1.18
N PRO A 30 -27.74 -15.79 0.16
CA PRO A 30 -28.43 -14.70 0.83
C PRO A 30 -27.63 -13.39 0.69
N GLU A 31 -28.24 -12.27 1.04
CA GLU A 31 -27.51 -10.99 1.15
C GLU A 31 -26.52 -11.07 2.32
N LEU A 32 -25.23 -10.99 1.98
CA LEU A 32 -24.10 -11.09 2.91
C LEU A 32 -23.25 -9.84 2.80
N ALA A 33 -22.76 -9.37 3.94
CA ALA A 33 -21.78 -8.31 4.04
C ALA A 33 -20.47 -8.82 4.66
N ILE A 34 -19.38 -8.12 4.41
CA ILE A 34 -18.12 -8.35 5.12
C ILE A 34 -18.36 -8.23 6.64
N GLY A 35 -17.82 -9.17 7.41
CA GLY A 35 -18.00 -9.23 8.87
C GLY A 35 -19.24 -10.00 9.33
N ASP A 36 -20.10 -10.47 8.41
CA ASP A 36 -21.19 -11.37 8.78
C ASP A 36 -20.64 -12.72 9.26
N GLU A 37 -21.07 -13.17 10.43
CA GLU A 37 -20.80 -14.51 10.91
C GLU A 37 -21.88 -15.46 10.41
N ILE A 38 -21.48 -16.52 9.73
CA ILE A 38 -22.41 -17.47 9.12
C ILE A 38 -22.14 -18.92 9.51
N SER A 39 -23.22 -19.70 9.60
CA SER A 39 -23.21 -21.17 9.59
C SER A 39 -23.54 -21.66 8.19
N ILE A 40 -22.81 -22.68 7.72
CA ILE A 40 -22.92 -23.19 6.35
C ILE A 40 -23.12 -24.70 6.39
N LYS A 41 -24.11 -25.18 5.65
CA LYS A 41 -24.31 -26.59 5.33
C LYS A 41 -23.90 -26.83 3.88
N GLY A 42 -23.10 -27.86 3.63
CA GLY A 42 -22.68 -28.13 2.26
C GLY A 42 -21.76 -29.33 2.15
N ILE A 43 -21.21 -29.53 0.94
CA ILE A 43 -20.31 -30.63 0.63
C ILE A 43 -18.88 -30.08 0.58
N ILE A 44 -18.00 -30.64 1.40
CA ILE A 44 -16.56 -30.32 1.36
C ILE A 44 -15.96 -30.83 0.05
N SER A 45 -15.12 -30.01 -0.56
CA SER A 45 -14.43 -30.30 -1.81
C SER A 45 -13.13 -29.51 -1.89
N GLN A 46 -12.39 -29.70 -2.97
CA GLN A 46 -11.20 -28.92 -3.29
C GLN A 46 -11.23 -28.51 -4.75
N SER A 47 -10.54 -27.42 -5.08
CA SER A 47 -10.35 -26.98 -6.46
C SER A 47 -9.08 -26.17 -6.57
N ARG A 48 -8.19 -26.56 -7.49
CA ARG A 48 -6.93 -25.85 -7.75
C ARG A 48 -6.09 -25.66 -6.47
N GLY A 49 -6.08 -26.66 -5.59
CA GLY A 49 -5.39 -26.62 -4.31
C GLY A 49 -6.21 -26.04 -3.15
N GLU A 50 -7.25 -25.25 -3.41
CA GLU A 50 -8.00 -24.54 -2.38
C GLU A 50 -9.18 -25.36 -1.83
N LYS A 51 -9.33 -25.37 -0.50
CA LYS A 51 -10.48 -25.98 0.19
C LYS A 51 -11.76 -25.21 -0.12
N ARG A 52 -12.86 -25.95 -0.32
CA ARG A 52 -14.15 -25.37 -0.73
C ARG A 52 -15.33 -26.09 -0.09
N ILE A 53 -16.35 -25.36 0.31
CA ILE A 53 -17.67 -25.90 0.62
C ILE A 53 -18.63 -25.57 -0.53
N LYS A 54 -19.28 -26.58 -1.09
CA LYS A 54 -20.32 -26.42 -2.10
C LYS A 54 -21.69 -26.34 -1.44
N THR A 55 -22.40 -25.26 -1.67
CA THR A 55 -23.82 -25.05 -1.29
C THR A 55 -24.71 -25.17 -2.52
N LYS A 56 -26.02 -25.36 -2.30
CA LYS A 56 -27.02 -25.44 -3.38
C LYS A 56 -27.97 -24.26 -3.35
N THR A 57 -28.50 -23.91 -2.19
CA THR A 57 -29.50 -22.85 -2.03
C THR A 57 -29.11 -21.89 -0.92
N ARG A 58 -29.77 -20.72 -0.85
CA ARG A 58 -29.51 -19.73 0.20
C ARG A 58 -29.78 -20.26 1.60
N GLU A 59 -30.70 -21.21 1.77
CA GLU A 59 -31.06 -21.82 3.05
C GLU A 59 -29.93 -22.67 3.65
N ASP A 60 -28.95 -23.06 2.84
CA ASP A 60 -27.72 -23.70 3.30
C ASP A 60 -26.83 -22.73 4.11
N ILE A 61 -27.11 -21.43 4.07
CA ILE A 61 -26.34 -20.38 4.73
C ILE A 61 -27.24 -19.64 5.73
N ARG A 62 -26.85 -19.64 7.00
CA ARG A 62 -27.56 -18.91 8.07
C ARG A 62 -26.65 -17.86 8.67
N ILE A 63 -27.13 -16.62 8.72
CA ILE A 63 -26.44 -15.51 9.40
C ILE A 63 -26.69 -15.64 10.90
N LEU A 64 -25.62 -15.69 11.67
CA LEU A 64 -25.62 -15.80 13.14
C LEU A 64 -25.41 -14.44 13.78
N ASN A 65 -24.50 -13.64 13.22
CA ASN A 65 -24.18 -12.30 13.69
C ASN A 65 -23.77 -11.41 12.51
N ARG A 66 -23.77 -10.09 12.69
CA ARG A 66 -23.41 -9.11 11.64
C ARG A 66 -22.35 -8.13 12.12
N GLY A 67 -21.54 -7.65 11.18
CA GLY A 67 -20.63 -6.54 11.41
C GLY A 67 -19.48 -6.82 12.37
N LEU A 68 -19.01 -8.07 12.45
CA LEU A 68 -17.78 -8.37 13.19
C LEU A 68 -16.59 -7.69 12.52
N ALA A 69 -15.72 -7.08 13.33
CA ALA A 69 -14.45 -6.57 12.87
C ALA A 69 -13.58 -7.72 12.36
N ILE A 70 -12.92 -7.50 11.22
CA ILE A 70 -11.96 -8.44 10.65
C ILE A 70 -10.63 -7.73 10.43
N GLU A 71 -9.56 -8.31 10.98
CA GLU A 71 -8.21 -7.79 10.82
C GLU A 71 -7.43 -8.71 9.86
N PRO A 72 -6.73 -8.15 8.86
CA PRO A 72 -5.89 -8.94 7.97
C PRO A 72 -4.66 -9.46 8.70
N VAL A 73 -4.23 -10.67 8.34
CA VAL A 73 -2.94 -11.21 8.79
C VAL A 73 -1.82 -10.59 7.97
N SER A 74 -0.82 -10.01 8.61
CA SER A 74 0.39 -9.55 7.92
C SER A 74 1.12 -10.75 7.31
N LEU A 75 1.40 -10.70 6.01
CA LEU A 75 2.14 -11.71 5.27
C LEU A 75 3.52 -11.13 4.93
N LEU A 76 4.56 -11.77 5.45
CA LEU A 76 5.97 -11.43 5.20
C LEU A 76 6.60 -12.44 4.23
N THR A 77 7.67 -12.02 3.57
CA THR A 77 8.41 -12.90 2.64
C THR A 77 8.98 -14.14 3.31
N SER A 78 9.38 -14.05 4.58
CA SER A 78 9.93 -15.16 5.37
C SER A 78 8.90 -16.15 5.91
N ASP A 79 7.61 -15.95 5.64
CA ASP A 79 6.56 -16.83 6.15
C ASP A 79 6.61 -18.18 5.43
N VAL A 80 7.27 -19.15 6.06
CA VAL A 80 7.51 -20.52 5.54
C VAL A 80 6.20 -21.29 5.27
N ASN A 81 5.09 -20.85 5.86
CA ASN A 81 3.79 -21.52 5.80
C ASN A 81 2.71 -20.69 5.09
N ARG A 82 3.05 -19.95 4.01
CA ARG A 82 2.05 -19.18 3.22
C ARG A 82 0.83 -20.01 2.81
N GLN A 83 1.04 -21.31 2.61
CA GLN A 83 0.01 -22.28 2.27
C GLN A 83 -1.09 -22.43 3.36
N GLU A 84 -0.76 -22.22 4.64
CA GLU A 84 -1.73 -22.23 5.74
C GLU A 84 -2.60 -20.96 5.79
N LEU A 85 -2.18 -19.92 5.07
CA LEU A 85 -2.89 -18.65 4.97
C LEU A 85 -3.86 -18.59 3.77
N VAL A 86 -3.94 -19.65 2.98
CA VAL A 86 -4.89 -19.75 1.86
C VAL A 86 -6.34 -19.58 2.36
N ALA A 87 -7.13 -18.88 1.57
CA ALA A 87 -8.49 -18.44 1.85
C ALA A 87 -8.64 -17.51 3.06
N ARG A 88 -7.56 -16.83 3.48
CA ARG A 88 -7.59 -15.80 4.55
C ARG A 88 -7.38 -14.41 3.99
N LEU A 89 -7.83 -13.41 4.76
CA LEU A 89 -7.54 -12.01 4.50
C LEU A 89 -6.12 -11.72 4.99
N VAL A 90 -5.26 -11.28 4.09
CA VAL A 90 -3.85 -10.97 4.38
C VAL A 90 -3.49 -9.57 3.90
N ARG A 91 -2.42 -9.02 4.46
CA ARG A 91 -1.86 -7.72 4.08
C ARG A 91 -0.37 -7.85 3.80
N ILE A 92 0.08 -7.25 2.70
CA ILE A 92 1.48 -7.19 2.28
C ILE A 92 1.92 -5.74 2.10
N LYS A 93 3.23 -5.50 2.20
CA LYS A 93 3.89 -4.28 1.74
C LYS A 93 4.97 -4.65 0.75
N GLY A 94 5.14 -3.87 -0.31
CA GLY A 94 6.16 -4.17 -1.32
C GLY A 94 6.23 -3.14 -2.43
N GLN A 95 7.15 -3.37 -3.36
CA GLN A 95 7.31 -2.57 -4.56
C GLN A 95 6.64 -3.25 -5.76
N VAL A 96 5.93 -2.49 -6.57
CA VAL A 96 5.40 -2.97 -7.85
C VAL A 96 6.54 -3.16 -8.84
N ILE A 97 6.75 -4.39 -9.30
CA ILE A 97 7.81 -4.75 -10.26
C ILE A 97 7.30 -4.64 -11.70
N GLU A 98 6.17 -5.28 -11.98
CA GLU A 98 5.60 -5.35 -13.33
C GLU A 98 4.06 -5.36 -13.27
N LYS A 99 3.43 -4.87 -14.33
CA LYS A 99 1.99 -5.03 -14.57
C LYS A 99 1.69 -5.69 -15.92
N THR A 100 0.99 -6.82 -15.89
CA THR A 100 0.63 -7.56 -17.11
C THR A 100 -0.83 -8.00 -17.05
N GLY A 101 -1.69 -7.34 -17.84
CA GLY A 101 -3.12 -7.65 -17.89
C GLY A 101 -3.82 -7.46 -16.54
N GLN A 102 -4.28 -8.55 -15.91
CA GLN A 102 -4.90 -8.54 -14.57
C GLN A 102 -3.90 -8.83 -13.44
N ARG A 103 -2.64 -9.13 -13.76
CA ARG A 103 -1.59 -9.45 -12.80
C ARG A 103 -0.76 -8.19 -12.51
N ILE A 104 -0.42 -8.01 -11.24
CA ILE A 104 0.56 -7.05 -10.76
C ILE A 104 1.55 -7.87 -9.94
N PHE A 105 2.83 -7.80 -10.29
CA PHE A 105 3.90 -8.49 -9.59
C PHE A 105 4.46 -7.54 -8.53
N VAL A 106 4.52 -7.99 -7.29
CA VAL A 106 4.97 -7.19 -6.15
C VAL A 106 6.11 -7.93 -5.45
N ASP A 107 7.25 -7.28 -5.33
CA ASP A 107 8.36 -7.73 -4.48
C ASP A 107 8.09 -7.28 -3.05
N PRO A 108 7.77 -8.19 -2.11
CA PRO A 108 7.37 -7.79 -0.77
C PRO A 108 8.59 -7.47 0.09
N VAL A 109 8.45 -6.46 0.96
CA VAL A 109 9.53 -6.04 1.86
C VAL A 109 10.00 -7.22 2.71
N LYS A 110 11.31 -7.45 2.72
CA LYS A 110 11.94 -8.52 3.51
C LYS A 110 11.90 -8.18 5.00
N SER A 111 11.66 -9.20 5.82
CA SER A 111 11.61 -9.07 7.29
C SER A 111 12.88 -8.49 7.91
N ASP A 112 14.02 -8.57 7.20
CA ASP A 112 15.29 -7.98 7.63
C ASP A 112 15.34 -6.44 7.52
N GLU A 113 14.42 -5.80 6.78
CA GLU A 113 14.38 -4.34 6.56
C GLU A 113 13.33 -3.62 7.43
N VAL A 114 12.42 -4.38 8.03
CA VAL A 114 11.50 -3.91 9.07
C VAL A 114 12.08 -4.39 10.39
N GLY A 115 12.51 -3.50 11.30
CA GLY A 115 13.23 -3.82 12.54
C GLY A 115 12.54 -4.81 13.50
N ILE A 116 12.41 -6.07 13.09
CA ILE A 116 11.84 -7.19 13.80
C ILE A 116 13.00 -8.07 14.27
N SER A 117 12.87 -8.57 15.49
CA SER A 117 13.88 -9.29 16.25
C SER A 117 14.53 -10.45 15.46
N PRO A 118 15.86 -10.69 15.62
CA PRO A 118 16.65 -11.70 14.89
C PRO A 118 16.15 -13.16 14.95
N GLU A 119 15.14 -13.44 15.76
CA GLU A 119 14.67 -14.78 16.11
C GLU A 119 13.80 -15.40 14.99
N ALA A 120 13.27 -14.58 14.08
CA ALA A 120 12.55 -15.04 12.88
C ALA A 120 13.48 -15.52 11.75
N LYS A 121 14.81 -15.39 11.90
CA LYS A 121 15.81 -15.59 10.82
C LYS A 121 16.13 -17.06 10.50
N LEU A 122 15.58 -18.03 11.25
CA LEU A 122 16.10 -19.41 11.21
C LEU A 122 15.43 -20.36 10.20
N PHE A 123 14.39 -19.95 9.46
CA PHE A 123 13.65 -20.89 8.59
C PHE A 123 13.72 -20.62 7.08
N ASN A 124 14.54 -19.67 6.63
CA ASN A 124 14.54 -19.26 5.22
C ASN A 124 15.53 -20.06 4.37
N ARG A 125 15.21 -21.33 4.06
CA ARG A 125 15.89 -22.12 3.02
C ARG A 125 14.90 -23.06 2.32
N VAL A 126 14.07 -22.52 1.43
CA VAL A 126 13.45 -23.29 0.34
C VAL A 126 13.54 -22.48 -0.95
N ASP A 127 14.12 -23.12 -1.97
CA ASP A 127 14.59 -22.63 -3.27
C ASP A 127 13.50 -22.17 -4.27
N ASP A 128 12.67 -21.18 -3.94
CA ASP A 128 11.85 -20.47 -4.95
C ASP A 128 12.29 -18.99 -5.02
N ASP A 129 13.31 -18.75 -5.85
CA ASP A 129 14.21 -17.59 -5.86
C ASP A 129 13.62 -16.25 -6.37
N THR A 130 12.36 -15.93 -6.07
CA THR A 130 11.88 -14.55 -6.31
C THR A 130 11.18 -13.90 -5.13
N GLY A 131 10.53 -14.67 -4.24
CA GLY A 131 9.77 -14.11 -3.12
C GLY A 131 8.56 -13.23 -3.51
N GLU A 132 8.34 -13.04 -4.81
CA GLU A 132 7.32 -12.19 -5.40
C GLU A 132 5.91 -12.68 -5.08
N ILE A 133 4.98 -11.74 -5.00
CA ILE A 133 3.56 -12.02 -4.83
C ILE A 133 2.81 -11.53 -6.07
N ILE A 134 2.05 -12.45 -6.67
CA ILE A 134 1.14 -12.12 -7.77
C ILE A 134 -0.13 -11.55 -7.17
N VAL A 135 -0.37 -10.27 -7.40
CA VAL A 135 -1.65 -9.62 -7.10
C VAL A 135 -2.55 -9.74 -8.34
N TYR A 136 -3.65 -10.49 -8.23
CA TYR A 136 -4.56 -10.73 -9.33
C TYR A 136 -5.86 -9.93 -9.16
N ILE A 137 -6.05 -8.94 -10.03
CA ILE A 137 -7.22 -8.05 -10.02
C ILE A 137 -8.38 -8.70 -10.75
N LYS A 138 -9.41 -9.14 -10.02
CA LYS A 138 -10.65 -9.70 -10.61
C LYS A 138 -11.49 -8.61 -11.25
N GLN A 139 -12.08 -8.91 -12.41
CA GLN A 139 -12.89 -7.98 -13.19
C GLN A 139 -14.03 -7.27 -12.43
N TYR A 140 -14.64 -7.92 -11.42
CA TYR A 140 -15.80 -7.36 -10.70
C TYR A 140 -15.42 -6.50 -9.48
N THR A 141 -14.13 -6.35 -9.18
CA THR A 141 -13.64 -5.52 -8.06
C THR A 141 -13.66 -4.03 -8.38
N LEU A 142 -13.77 -3.67 -9.67
CA LEU A 142 -13.73 -2.30 -10.18
C LEU A 142 -12.49 -1.51 -9.71
N ILE A 143 -11.39 -2.22 -9.43
CA ILE A 143 -10.11 -1.62 -9.06
C ILE A 143 -9.55 -0.87 -10.26
N ASP A 144 -9.29 0.41 -10.06
CA ASP A 144 -8.61 1.23 -11.05
C ASP A 144 -7.11 0.93 -10.98
N LYS A 145 -6.59 0.27 -12.03
CA LYS A 145 -5.16 -0.06 -12.11
C LYS A 145 -4.32 1.10 -12.63
N SER A 146 -4.92 2.19 -13.12
CA SER A 146 -4.18 3.32 -13.69
C SER A 146 -3.44 4.13 -12.62
N ARG A 147 -3.95 4.11 -11.39
CA ARG A 147 -3.33 4.70 -10.18
C ARG A 147 -2.14 3.91 -9.61
N ILE A 148 -1.78 2.76 -10.18
CA ILE A 148 -0.65 1.93 -9.74
C ILE A 148 0.37 1.91 -10.87
N LYS A 149 1.62 2.24 -10.60
CA LYS A 149 2.71 2.26 -11.56
C LYS A 149 3.83 1.33 -11.12
N GLU A 150 4.64 0.89 -12.08
CA GLU A 150 5.88 0.18 -11.77
C GLU A 150 6.80 1.09 -10.96
N GLY A 151 7.45 0.53 -9.95
CA GLY A 151 8.25 1.25 -8.97
C GLY A 151 7.48 1.78 -7.76
N ASP A 152 6.14 1.83 -7.81
CA ASP A 152 5.33 2.30 -6.68
C ASP A 152 5.53 1.40 -5.45
N GLN A 153 5.69 2.02 -4.28
CA GLN A 153 5.58 1.34 -3.00
C GLN A 153 4.10 1.19 -2.66
N VAL A 154 3.66 -0.01 -2.31
CA VAL A 154 2.26 -0.33 -2.09
C VAL A 154 2.05 -1.12 -0.80
N GLU A 155 0.95 -0.83 -0.11
CA GLU A 155 0.35 -1.72 0.87
C GLU A 155 -0.92 -2.32 0.27
N ILE A 156 -1.00 -3.66 0.23
CA ILE A 156 -2.10 -4.37 -0.41
C ILE A 156 -2.72 -5.36 0.58
N THR A 157 -4.02 -5.25 0.76
CA THR A 157 -4.85 -6.20 1.51
C THR A 157 -5.65 -7.05 0.52
N GLY A 158 -5.82 -8.35 0.78
CA GLY A 158 -6.58 -9.20 -0.13
C GLY A 158 -6.74 -10.62 0.38
N ILE A 159 -7.48 -11.43 -0.37
CA ILE A 159 -7.64 -12.85 -0.08
C ILE A 159 -6.45 -13.60 -0.68
N LEU A 160 -5.67 -14.29 0.14
CA LEU A 160 -4.65 -15.19 -0.37
C LEU A 160 -5.33 -16.43 -0.95
N SER A 161 -5.26 -16.62 -2.25
CA SER A 161 -5.91 -17.73 -2.95
C SER A 161 -4.88 -18.59 -3.66
N GLN A 162 -5.15 -19.89 -3.75
CA GLN A 162 -4.30 -20.82 -4.47
C GLN A 162 -4.91 -21.14 -5.83
N ASN A 163 -4.10 -21.05 -6.88
CA ASN A 163 -4.42 -21.50 -8.22
C ASN A 163 -3.37 -22.52 -8.69
N ASN A 164 -3.63 -23.79 -8.40
CA ASN A 164 -2.66 -24.89 -8.58
C ASN A 164 -1.42 -24.62 -7.72
N ASP A 165 -0.27 -24.39 -8.34
CA ASP A 165 0.99 -24.15 -7.64
C ASP A 165 1.28 -22.64 -7.44
N GLU A 166 0.45 -21.76 -7.99
CA GLU A 166 0.59 -20.31 -7.84
C GLU A 166 -0.25 -19.79 -6.66
N LEU A 167 0.34 -18.93 -5.83
CA LEU A 167 -0.40 -18.12 -4.86
C LEU A 167 -0.72 -16.75 -5.43
N TRP A 168 -1.99 -16.37 -5.35
CA TRP A 168 -2.47 -15.06 -5.78
C TRP A 168 -3.03 -14.29 -4.59
N LEU A 169 -2.68 -13.02 -4.48
CA LEU A 169 -3.38 -12.09 -3.62
C LEU A 169 -4.55 -11.48 -4.40
N LEU A 170 -5.76 -11.56 -3.85
CA LEU A 170 -6.99 -11.08 -4.49
C LEU A 170 -7.56 -9.88 -3.72
N PRO A 171 -7.20 -8.64 -4.07
CA PRO A 171 -7.83 -7.44 -3.53
C PRO A 171 -9.32 -7.40 -3.88
N ARG A 172 -10.13 -6.86 -2.99
CA ARG A 172 -11.60 -6.84 -3.10
C ARG A 172 -12.11 -5.51 -3.68
N SER A 173 -11.39 -4.41 -3.45
CA SER A 173 -11.79 -3.07 -3.91
C SER A 173 -10.59 -2.11 -4.00
N ASN A 174 -10.84 -0.87 -4.43
CA ASN A 174 -9.83 0.20 -4.46
C ASN A 174 -9.26 0.56 -3.07
N GLN A 175 -9.98 0.24 -1.98
CA GLN A 175 -9.55 0.49 -0.59
C GLN A 175 -8.50 -0.52 -0.12
N ASP A 176 -8.46 -1.69 -0.75
CA ASP A 176 -7.51 -2.76 -0.45
C ASP A 176 -6.11 -2.49 -1.03
N ILE A 177 -5.91 -1.40 -1.77
CA ILE A 177 -4.62 -1.00 -2.32
C ILE A 177 -4.33 0.42 -1.84
N GLN A 178 -3.16 0.65 -1.28
CA GLN A 178 -2.66 1.98 -0.92
C GLN A 178 -1.30 2.18 -1.57
N VAL A 179 -1.15 3.25 -2.35
CA VAL A 179 0.16 3.65 -2.90
C VAL A 179 0.82 4.57 -1.89
N ILE A 180 1.96 4.15 -1.37
CA ILE A 180 2.75 4.87 -0.39
C ILE A 180 3.62 5.85 -1.16
N GLN A 181 3.20 7.12 -1.23
CA GLN A 181 4.07 8.17 -1.76
C GLN A 181 5.24 8.38 -0.80
N ASN A 182 6.47 8.28 -1.31
CA ASN A 182 7.67 8.65 -0.56
C ASN A 182 7.67 10.17 -0.34
N GLN A 183 7.03 10.64 0.74
CA GLN A 183 7.03 12.04 1.17
C GLN A 183 8.44 12.62 1.35
N LYS A 184 9.46 11.76 1.45
CA LYS A 184 10.85 12.12 1.67
C LYS A 184 11.54 12.78 0.45
N ILE A 185 11.01 12.61 -0.77
CA ILE A 185 11.65 13.16 -1.99
C ILE A 185 11.18 14.60 -2.24
N GLU A 186 9.88 14.88 -2.09
CA GLU A 186 9.32 16.23 -2.32
C GLU A 186 9.78 17.24 -1.25
N GLU A 187 9.96 16.82 0.00
CA GLU A 187 10.45 17.69 1.09
C GLU A 187 11.94 18.05 0.91
N VAL A 188 12.77 17.10 0.42
CA VAL A 188 14.19 17.35 0.13
C VAL A 188 14.36 18.22 -1.11
N GLU A 189 13.55 18.03 -2.15
CA GLU A 189 13.58 18.87 -3.36
C GLU A 189 13.12 20.30 -3.07
N SER A 190 12.04 20.47 -2.30
CA SER A 190 11.56 21.80 -1.90
C SER A 190 12.56 22.54 -0.99
N LEU A 191 13.20 21.83 -0.06
CA LEU A 191 14.26 22.39 0.78
C LEU A 191 15.49 22.80 -0.05
N ASN A 192 15.90 21.98 -1.02
CA ASN A 192 17.00 22.32 -1.93
C ASN A 192 16.67 23.55 -2.78
N TYR A 193 15.44 23.66 -3.29
CA TYR A 193 15.00 24.85 -4.04
C TYR A 193 15.06 26.13 -3.19
N GLN A 194 14.64 26.05 -1.92
CA GLN A 194 14.70 27.17 -0.98
C GLN A 194 16.14 27.58 -0.65
N ILE A 195 17.03 26.61 -0.42
CA ILE A 195 18.46 26.87 -0.16
C ILE A 195 19.11 27.55 -1.38
N LEU A 196 18.84 27.06 -2.59
CA LEU A 196 19.35 27.64 -3.82
C LEU A 196 18.85 29.06 -4.03
N ALA A 197 17.56 29.32 -3.82
CA ALA A 197 16.97 30.67 -3.92
C ALA A 197 17.60 31.64 -2.89
N SER A 198 17.71 31.24 -1.62
CA SER A 198 18.33 32.06 -0.58
C SER A 198 19.81 32.36 -0.86
N SER A 199 20.55 31.37 -1.38
CA SER A 199 21.95 31.56 -1.75
C SER A 199 22.14 32.53 -2.92
N ALA A 200 21.19 32.58 -3.87
CA ALA A 200 21.21 33.52 -4.99
C ALA A 200 20.95 34.96 -4.51
N GLU A 201 19.95 35.16 -3.64
CA GLU A 201 19.63 36.47 -3.06
C GLU A 201 20.79 37.04 -2.22
N LEU A 202 21.43 36.22 -1.38
CA LEU A 202 22.60 36.62 -0.59
C LEU A 202 23.79 37.01 -1.49
N ARG A 203 23.97 36.32 -2.62
CA ARG A 203 25.01 36.64 -3.59
C ARG A 203 24.77 37.99 -4.26
N ASP A 204 23.52 38.33 -4.55
CA ASP A 204 23.18 39.64 -5.11
C ASP A 204 23.27 40.78 -4.08
N PHE A 205 22.91 40.53 -2.82
CA PHE A 205 23.12 41.48 -1.74
C PHE A 205 24.61 41.81 -1.54
N ASN A 206 25.48 40.80 -1.58
CA ASN A 206 26.93 41.00 -1.43
C ASN A 206 27.56 41.78 -2.60
N LYS A 207 26.98 41.75 -3.80
CA LYS A 207 27.44 42.60 -4.92
C LYS A 207 27.12 44.07 -4.69
N LEU A 208 26.02 44.38 -4.00
CA LEU A 208 25.54 45.75 -3.75
C LEU A 208 26.08 46.35 -2.44
N ALA A 209 26.43 45.52 -1.46
CA ALA A 209 26.99 45.92 -0.17
C ALA A 209 28.14 46.97 -0.25
N PRO A 210 29.16 46.86 -1.12
CA PRO A 210 30.22 47.86 -1.18
C PRO A 210 29.72 49.26 -1.60
N TYR A 211 28.68 49.35 -2.42
CA TYR A 211 28.13 50.63 -2.86
C TYR A 211 27.37 51.36 -1.75
N PHE A 212 26.70 50.64 -0.85
CA PHE A 212 26.06 51.21 0.33
C PHE A 212 27.07 51.73 1.36
N ILE A 213 28.19 51.03 1.53
CA ILE A 213 29.27 51.48 2.41
C ILE A 213 29.90 52.76 1.86
N ILE A 214 30.17 52.80 0.55
CA ILE A 214 30.74 53.98 -0.11
C ILE A 214 29.77 55.18 -0.02
N SER A 215 28.48 54.98 -0.29
CA SER A 215 27.49 56.07 -0.21
C SER A 215 27.31 56.60 1.21
N ALA A 216 27.33 55.73 2.23
CA ALA A 216 27.28 56.14 3.64
C ALA A 216 28.50 56.97 4.05
N ILE A 217 29.70 56.60 3.59
CA ILE A 217 30.93 57.38 3.84
C ILE A 217 30.84 58.76 3.19
N ILE A 218 30.37 58.85 1.94
CA ILE A 218 30.17 60.13 1.23
C ILE A 218 29.18 61.03 1.98
N LEU A 219 28.04 60.48 2.42
CA LEU A 219 27.05 61.20 3.22
C LEU A 219 27.61 61.72 4.53
N ALA A 220 28.41 60.92 5.24
CA ALA A 220 29.07 61.33 6.48
C ALA A 220 30.06 62.48 6.25
N ILE A 221 30.83 62.45 5.16
CA ILE A 221 31.76 63.53 4.80
C ILE A 221 30.99 64.82 4.48
N ILE A 222 29.93 64.74 3.67
CA ILE A 222 29.06 65.89 3.37
C ILE A 222 28.50 66.49 4.65
N PHE A 223 28.03 65.65 5.57
CA PHE A 223 27.50 66.08 6.86
C PHE A 223 28.54 66.81 7.72
N ILE A 224 29.78 66.29 7.78
CA ILE A 224 30.89 66.95 8.49
C ILE A 224 31.22 68.32 7.86
N ILE A 225 31.24 68.41 6.53
CA ILE A 225 31.48 69.67 5.81
C ILE A 225 30.37 70.69 6.14
N LEU A 226 29.10 70.26 6.12
CA LEU A 226 27.97 71.12 6.47
C LEU A 226 28.06 71.63 7.92
N LEU A 227 28.44 70.78 8.87
CA LEU A 227 28.67 71.19 10.26
C LEU A 227 29.79 72.23 10.38
N PHE A 228 30.86 72.08 9.60
CA PHE A 228 31.97 73.03 9.59
C PHE A 228 31.58 74.39 8.99
N LEU A 229 30.80 74.39 7.91
CA LEU A 229 30.27 75.62 7.31
C LEU A 229 29.29 76.35 8.24
N TYR A 230 28.42 75.59 8.94
CA TYR A 230 27.48 76.16 9.90
C TYR A 230 28.19 76.87 11.05
N LYS A 231 29.28 76.31 11.58
CA LYS A 231 30.05 76.91 12.69
C LYS A 231 30.78 78.21 12.30
N ARG A 232 30.92 78.52 11.02
CA ARG A 232 31.69 79.66 10.49
C ARG A 232 30.83 80.85 10.08
N SER A 233 29.50 80.70 10.01
CA SER A 233 28.53 81.81 9.94
C SER A 233 28.15 82.27 11.34
#